data_AF-A0A4X1T5D9-F1
#
_entry.id   AF-A0A4X1T5D9-F1
#
_cell.length_a   1.000
_cell.length_b   1.000
_cell.length_c   1.000
_cell.angle_alpha   90.00
_cell.angle_beta   90.00
_cell.angle_gamma   90.00
#
_symmetry.space_group_name_H-M   'P 1'
#
loop_
_entity.id
_entity.type
_entity.pdbx_description
1 polymer ?
#
loop_
_entity_poly.entity_id
_entity_poly.type
_entity_poly.pdbx_seq_one_letter_code
_entity_poly.pdbx_strand_id
1 'polypeptide(L)'
;MSQLVECVPNFSEGKNQEVIDAISRAVAQTPGCVLLDVDSGPSTNRTVYTFVGRPEDVVEGALNAARAAYQLIDMSRHHGEHPRMGALDVCPFIPVRGVTMDECVRCAQAFGQRLAEELGVPVYLYGEAARTAGRQSLPALRAGEYEALPEKLKQAEWAPDFGPSAFVPSWGATVAGARKFLLAFNINLLSTREQAHRIALDLREQGRGKDQPGRLKKVQAIGWYLDEKNLAQVSTNLLDFEVTGLHTVFEETCREAQELSLPVVGSQLVGLVPLKALLDAAAFYCEKENLFLLQDEHRIRLVVNRLGLDSLAPFKPKERIIEYLVPEAGPEQSLLHKPLRTFVREVGSRSAAPGGGSVAAATAAMGAALASMVGLMTYGRRQFEHLDATMRRLIPPFHAASAKLTSLVDADARAFEAYLVRVHTAPRPPAKQPQRERGLWTERSLGRVTEEGPEGRAGSLPSAPASRLGRAEPSGVGTGRGGRGEGHLPQAWPGPVPPGPALSESPEGPAPRPSGAGAGQGPQKSSGPGKGGSRNLPREMLGVTSQRSERTVQPPAERATAELGPSSEAGRAGG
;
A
#
# COMPACT_ATOMS: atom_id res chain seq x y z
N MET A 1 -3.79 17.25 -8.30
CA MET A 1 -3.32 16.14 -7.41
C MET A 1 -3.12 14.90 -8.27
N SER A 2 -2.32 13.92 -7.85
CA SER A 2 -2.20 12.64 -8.55
C SER A 2 -3.44 11.78 -8.28
N GLN A 3 -4.31 11.65 -9.29
CA GLN A 3 -5.49 10.79 -9.23
C GLN A 3 -5.08 9.33 -9.16
N LEU A 4 -5.68 8.58 -8.22
CA LEU A 4 -5.41 7.17 -8.01
C LEU A 4 -6.71 6.43 -7.65
N VAL A 5 -7.04 5.42 -8.46
CA VAL A 5 -8.13 4.46 -8.25
C VAL A 5 -7.50 3.08 -8.04
N GLU A 6 -8.05 2.32 -7.11
CA GLU A 6 -7.77 0.89 -6.94
C GLU A 6 -8.85 0.12 -7.70
N CYS A 7 -8.44 -0.87 -8.48
CA CYS A 7 -9.30 -1.81 -9.15
C CYS A 7 -8.95 -3.22 -8.68
N VAL A 8 -9.97 -3.96 -8.23
CA VAL A 8 -9.78 -5.26 -7.56
C VAL A 8 -10.59 -6.36 -8.24
N PRO A 9 -10.35 -6.73 -9.52
CA PRO A 9 -11.17 -7.73 -10.18
C PRO A 9 -10.93 -9.13 -9.58
N ASN A 10 -12.03 -9.85 -9.39
CA ASN A 10 -12.06 -11.16 -8.78
C ASN A 10 -12.37 -12.19 -9.87
N PHE A 11 -11.39 -13.04 -10.21
CA PHE A 11 -11.53 -14.06 -11.25
C PHE A 11 -11.74 -15.46 -10.66
N SER A 12 -12.58 -16.25 -11.33
CA SER A 12 -12.93 -17.63 -10.97
C SER A 12 -11.89 -18.61 -11.55
N GLU A 13 -10.68 -18.54 -11.01
CA GLU A 13 -9.56 -19.46 -11.23
C GLU A 13 -8.60 -19.30 -10.04
N GLY A 14 -8.12 -20.38 -9.44
CA GLY A 14 -7.19 -20.37 -8.31
C GLY A 14 -6.19 -21.55 -8.31
N LYS A 15 -6.09 -22.29 -9.42
CA LYS A 15 -5.33 -23.53 -9.55
C LYS A 15 -4.38 -23.51 -10.76
N ASN A 16 -4.82 -23.02 -11.91
CA ASN A 16 -3.99 -22.99 -13.12
C ASN A 16 -3.12 -21.73 -13.19
N GLN A 17 -1.83 -21.89 -12.89
CA GLN A 17 -0.86 -20.79 -12.90
C GLN A 17 -0.71 -20.12 -14.27
N GLU A 18 -0.87 -20.85 -15.38
CA GLU A 18 -0.75 -20.25 -16.73
C GLU A 18 -1.84 -19.20 -16.99
N VAL A 19 -3.07 -19.50 -16.54
CA VAL A 19 -4.22 -18.60 -16.62
C VAL A 19 -4.02 -17.41 -15.68
N ILE A 20 -3.59 -17.67 -14.44
CA ILE A 20 -3.34 -16.63 -13.44
C ILE A 20 -2.26 -15.63 -13.91
N ASP A 21 -1.14 -16.15 -14.42
CA ASP A 21 -0.06 -15.31 -14.92
C ASP A 21 -0.43 -14.59 -16.22
N ALA A 22 -1.27 -15.17 -17.08
CA ALA A 22 -1.74 -14.52 -18.30
C ALA A 22 -2.61 -13.29 -17.98
N ILE A 23 -3.53 -13.40 -17.02
CA ILE A 23 -4.35 -12.29 -16.54
C ILE A 23 -3.46 -11.25 -15.82
N SER A 24 -2.51 -11.70 -14.99
CA SER A 24 -1.52 -10.83 -14.34
C SER A 24 -0.74 -9.99 -15.35
N ARG A 25 -0.22 -10.62 -16.42
CA ARG A 25 0.50 -9.95 -17.51
C ARG A 25 -0.38 -8.94 -18.25
N ALA A 26 -1.64 -9.27 -18.54
CA ALA A 26 -2.56 -8.36 -19.22
C ALA A 26 -2.80 -7.06 -18.42
N VAL A 27 -2.93 -7.15 -17.09
CA VAL A 27 -2.99 -5.97 -16.21
C VAL A 27 -1.65 -5.22 -16.21
N ALA A 28 -0.55 -5.91 -15.90
CA ALA A 28 0.76 -5.29 -15.71
C ALA A 28 1.38 -4.68 -16.98
N GLN A 29 0.96 -5.12 -18.16
CA GLN A 29 1.34 -4.55 -19.46
C GLN A 29 0.45 -3.39 -19.90
N THR A 30 -0.65 -3.11 -19.21
CA THR A 30 -1.51 -1.97 -19.53
C THR A 30 -0.86 -0.66 -19.07
N PRO A 31 -0.59 0.32 -19.97
CA PRO A 31 0.00 1.59 -19.59
C PRO A 31 -0.82 2.32 -18.52
N GLY A 32 -0.13 2.91 -17.54
CA GLY A 32 -0.76 3.65 -16.44
C GLY A 32 -1.30 2.79 -15.29
N CYS A 33 -1.38 1.48 -15.45
CA CYS A 33 -1.66 0.54 -14.36
C CYS A 33 -0.37 0.07 -13.66
N VAL A 34 -0.48 -0.17 -12.36
CA VAL A 34 0.54 -0.87 -11.55
C VAL A 34 -0.14 -2.02 -10.82
N LEU A 35 0.20 -3.25 -11.20
CA LEU A 35 -0.22 -4.46 -10.48
C LEU A 35 0.50 -4.52 -9.13
N LEU A 36 -0.28 -4.58 -8.04
CA LEU A 36 0.22 -4.52 -6.67
C LEU A 36 0.24 -5.90 -6.00
N ASP A 37 -0.80 -6.70 -6.19
CA ASP A 37 -0.97 -7.99 -5.52
C ASP A 37 -1.80 -8.96 -6.37
N VAL A 38 -1.57 -10.26 -6.21
CA VAL A 38 -2.30 -11.37 -6.85
C VAL A 38 -2.45 -12.48 -5.82
N ASP A 39 -3.61 -12.52 -5.16
CA ASP A 39 -3.92 -13.44 -4.07
C ASP A 39 -4.79 -14.60 -4.60
N SER A 40 -4.21 -15.78 -4.77
CA SER A 40 -4.85 -16.98 -5.34
C SER A 40 -5.06 -18.06 -4.29
N GLY A 41 -6.29 -18.59 -4.22
CA GLY A 41 -6.66 -19.68 -3.30
C GLY A 41 -7.16 -20.91 -4.06
N PRO A 42 -6.55 -22.10 -3.87
CA PRO A 42 -6.93 -23.31 -4.61
C PRO A 42 -8.25 -23.91 -4.16
N SER A 43 -8.56 -23.95 -2.85
CA SER A 43 -9.85 -24.47 -2.35
C SER A 43 -11.01 -23.49 -2.62
N THR A 44 -10.77 -22.18 -2.48
CA THR A 44 -11.72 -21.15 -2.94
C THR A 44 -11.85 -21.11 -4.48
N ASN A 45 -10.87 -21.68 -5.19
CA ASN A 45 -10.68 -21.65 -6.65
C ASN A 45 -10.87 -20.25 -7.24
N ARG A 46 -10.20 -19.27 -6.65
CA ARG A 46 -10.41 -17.85 -6.97
C ARG A 46 -9.11 -17.08 -6.84
N THR A 47 -8.91 -16.10 -7.72
CA THR A 47 -7.78 -15.18 -7.65
C THR A 47 -8.28 -13.75 -7.63
N VAL A 48 -7.80 -13.00 -6.65
CA VAL A 48 -8.07 -11.57 -6.49
C VAL A 48 -6.84 -10.81 -6.95
N TYR A 49 -6.98 -10.00 -7.99
CA TYR A 49 -5.92 -9.12 -8.49
C TYR A 49 -6.17 -7.75 -7.91
N THR A 50 -5.12 -7.09 -7.42
CA THR A 50 -5.21 -5.71 -6.96
C THR A 50 -4.23 -4.86 -7.75
N PHE A 51 -4.74 -3.83 -8.41
CA PHE A 51 -3.92 -2.88 -9.15
C PHE A 51 -4.46 -1.46 -9.02
N VAL A 52 -3.58 -0.49 -9.27
CA VAL A 52 -3.91 0.94 -9.19
C VAL A 52 -3.53 1.68 -10.47
N GLY A 53 -4.16 2.82 -10.72
CA GLY A 53 -3.84 3.70 -11.84
C GLY A 53 -4.73 4.93 -11.84
N ARG A 54 -4.73 5.68 -12.96
CA ARG A 54 -5.70 6.77 -13.17
C ARG A 54 -7.08 6.19 -13.53
N PRO A 55 -8.18 6.96 -13.37
CA PRO A 55 -9.55 6.49 -13.64
C PRO A 55 -9.77 5.79 -15.01
N GLU A 56 -9.12 6.27 -16.07
CA GLU A 56 -9.21 5.68 -17.42
C GLU A 56 -8.27 4.47 -17.57
N ASP A 57 -7.01 4.61 -17.14
CA ASP A 57 -6.00 3.54 -17.19
C ASP A 57 -6.51 2.25 -16.53
N VAL A 58 -7.15 2.34 -15.36
CA VAL A 58 -7.66 1.16 -14.65
C VAL A 58 -8.82 0.47 -15.34
N VAL A 59 -9.62 1.20 -16.12
CA VAL A 59 -10.70 0.61 -16.94
C VAL A 59 -10.11 -0.20 -18.08
N GLU A 60 -9.06 0.30 -18.75
CA GLU A 60 -8.33 -0.50 -19.76
C GLU A 60 -7.67 -1.74 -19.14
N GLY A 61 -7.07 -1.60 -17.95
CA GLY A 61 -6.45 -2.73 -17.25
C GLY A 61 -7.45 -3.84 -16.91
N ALA A 62 -8.63 -3.44 -16.45
CA ALA A 62 -9.73 -4.35 -16.16
C ALA A 62 -10.28 -5.03 -17.44
N LEU A 63 -10.44 -4.29 -18.54
CA LEU A 63 -10.89 -4.86 -19.82
C LEU A 63 -9.84 -5.80 -20.43
N ASN A 64 -8.55 -5.46 -20.39
CA ASN A 64 -7.47 -6.33 -20.85
C ASN A 64 -7.41 -7.64 -20.06
N ALA A 65 -7.56 -7.57 -18.73
CA ALA A 65 -7.68 -8.75 -17.87
C ALA A 65 -8.90 -9.62 -18.25
N ALA A 66 -10.06 -8.99 -18.50
CA ALA A 66 -11.28 -9.69 -18.89
C ALA A 66 -11.16 -10.37 -20.27
N ARG A 67 -10.58 -9.68 -21.27
CA ARG A 67 -10.30 -10.24 -22.61
C ARG A 67 -9.40 -11.47 -22.55
N ALA A 68 -8.35 -11.43 -21.71
CA ALA A 68 -7.48 -12.57 -21.48
C ALA A 68 -8.23 -13.73 -20.81
N ALA A 69 -8.97 -13.46 -19.73
CA ALA A 69 -9.76 -14.47 -19.02
C ALA A 69 -10.83 -15.13 -19.90
N TYR A 70 -11.47 -14.39 -20.81
CA TYR A 70 -12.55 -14.89 -21.67
C TYR A 70 -12.09 -16.03 -22.61
N GLN A 71 -10.80 -16.07 -22.97
CA GLN A 71 -10.21 -17.12 -23.80
C GLN A 71 -9.66 -18.29 -22.98
N LEU A 72 -9.52 -18.14 -21.66
CA LEU A 72 -8.74 -19.03 -20.80
C LEU A 72 -9.56 -19.73 -19.70
N ILE A 73 -10.69 -19.15 -19.29
CA ILE A 73 -11.57 -19.68 -18.25
C ILE A 73 -12.84 -20.26 -18.90
N ASP A 74 -13.21 -21.48 -18.50
CA ASP A 74 -14.47 -22.14 -18.86
C ASP A 74 -15.30 -22.39 -17.58
N MET A 75 -16.23 -21.48 -17.29
CA MET A 75 -17.10 -21.56 -16.11
C MET A 75 -17.94 -22.84 -16.04
N SER A 76 -18.20 -23.51 -17.17
CA SER A 76 -18.93 -24.79 -17.17
C SER A 76 -18.19 -25.93 -16.43
N ARG A 77 -16.90 -25.74 -16.15
CA ARG A 77 -16.04 -26.68 -15.39
C ARG A 77 -15.61 -26.13 -14.03
N HIS A 78 -16.05 -24.92 -13.66
CA HIS A 78 -15.55 -24.22 -12.49
C HIS A 78 -16.34 -24.52 -11.21
N HIS A 79 -15.65 -25.09 -10.23
CA HIS A 79 -16.14 -25.26 -8.85
C HIS A 79 -15.07 -24.82 -7.83
N GLY A 80 -15.50 -24.22 -6.72
CA GLY A 80 -14.67 -23.80 -5.58
C GLY A 80 -15.54 -23.40 -4.39
N GLU A 81 -14.97 -23.38 -3.19
CA GLU A 81 -15.68 -23.08 -1.93
C GLU A 81 -16.17 -21.61 -1.85
N HIS A 82 -15.62 -20.71 -2.67
CA HIS A 82 -16.05 -19.32 -2.70
C HIS A 82 -17.21 -19.14 -3.70
N PRO A 83 -18.38 -18.58 -3.28
CA PRO A 83 -19.50 -18.37 -4.18
C PRO A 83 -19.14 -17.49 -5.37
N ARG A 84 -19.54 -17.89 -6.58
CA ARG A 84 -19.16 -17.22 -7.85
C ARG A 84 -20.30 -17.28 -8.88
N MET A 85 -20.39 -16.31 -9.78
CA MET A 85 -21.32 -16.42 -10.93
C MET A 85 -20.73 -16.10 -12.30
N GLY A 86 -19.44 -15.78 -12.40
CA GLY A 86 -18.79 -15.64 -13.69
C GLY A 86 -17.27 -15.74 -13.63
N ALA A 87 -16.65 -15.85 -14.81
CA ALA A 87 -15.20 -15.94 -14.97
C ALA A 87 -14.51 -14.71 -14.38
N LEU A 88 -15.10 -13.52 -14.58
CA LEU A 88 -14.89 -12.33 -13.76
C LEU A 88 -16.16 -12.10 -12.93
N ASP A 89 -16.13 -12.49 -11.66
CA ASP A 89 -17.28 -12.45 -10.74
C ASP A 89 -17.66 -11.02 -10.36
N VAL A 90 -16.67 -10.24 -9.89
CA VAL A 90 -16.85 -8.83 -9.53
C VAL A 90 -15.63 -7.97 -9.86
N CYS A 91 -15.86 -6.79 -10.44
CA CYS A 91 -14.89 -5.75 -10.78
C CYS A 91 -15.26 -4.43 -10.07
N PRO A 92 -14.73 -4.16 -8.86
CA PRO A 92 -14.94 -2.93 -8.13
C PRO A 92 -13.85 -1.89 -8.42
N PHE A 93 -14.27 -0.62 -8.50
CA PHE A 93 -13.40 0.56 -8.55
C PHE A 93 -13.53 1.34 -7.23
N ILE A 94 -12.40 1.63 -6.58
CA ILE A 94 -12.34 2.25 -5.25
C ILE A 94 -11.50 3.54 -5.32
N PRO A 95 -11.99 4.67 -4.78
CA PRO A 95 -11.20 5.90 -4.74
C PRO A 95 -10.08 5.79 -3.70
N VAL A 96 -8.83 6.03 -4.11
CA VAL A 96 -7.65 6.00 -3.22
C VAL A 96 -7.17 7.41 -2.90
N ARG A 97 -6.88 8.22 -3.93
CA ARG A 97 -6.32 9.57 -3.76
C ARG A 97 -6.77 10.50 -4.88
N GLY A 98 -7.28 11.67 -4.51
CA GLY A 98 -7.66 12.71 -5.48
C GLY A 98 -8.78 12.32 -6.46
N VAL A 99 -9.57 11.29 -6.13
CA VAL A 99 -10.69 10.80 -6.95
C VAL A 99 -11.92 10.66 -6.04
N THR A 100 -13.07 11.05 -6.58
CA THR A 100 -14.38 11.00 -5.90
C THR A 100 -15.09 9.66 -6.12
N MET A 101 -16.07 9.33 -5.27
CA MET A 101 -16.90 8.14 -5.48
C MET A 101 -17.65 8.22 -6.83
N ASP A 102 -18.13 9.41 -7.21
CA ASP A 102 -18.84 9.63 -8.49
C ASP A 102 -17.95 9.36 -9.71
N GLU A 103 -16.64 9.62 -9.63
CA GLU A 103 -15.69 9.26 -10.68
C GLU A 103 -15.48 7.73 -10.74
N CYS A 104 -15.38 7.05 -9.59
CA CYS A 104 -15.33 5.57 -9.57
C CYS A 104 -16.62 4.93 -10.07
N VAL A 105 -17.79 5.54 -9.83
CA VAL A 105 -19.08 5.12 -10.43
C VAL A 105 -19.05 5.25 -11.95
N ARG A 106 -18.43 6.31 -12.49
CA ARG A 106 -18.21 6.44 -13.95
C ARG A 106 -17.23 5.40 -14.50
N CYS A 107 -16.15 5.07 -13.78
CA CYS A 107 -15.27 3.95 -14.16
C CYS A 107 -16.05 2.63 -14.25
N ALA A 108 -16.90 2.33 -13.27
CA ALA A 108 -17.73 1.13 -13.26
C ALA A 108 -18.73 1.08 -14.42
N GLN A 109 -19.33 2.22 -14.78
CA GLN A 109 -20.21 2.36 -15.94
C GLN A 109 -19.45 2.15 -17.25
N ALA A 110 -18.31 2.82 -17.44
CA ALA A 110 -17.49 2.73 -18.64
C ALA A 110 -16.93 1.31 -18.86
N PHE A 111 -16.46 0.67 -17.79
CA PHE A 111 -16.04 -0.73 -17.81
C PHE A 111 -17.22 -1.65 -18.14
N GLY A 112 -18.34 -1.52 -17.42
CA GLY A 112 -19.48 -2.43 -17.57
C GLY A 112 -20.12 -2.37 -18.95
N GLN A 113 -20.26 -1.17 -19.52
CA GLN A 113 -20.75 -0.97 -20.88
C GLN A 113 -19.81 -1.62 -21.91
N ARG A 114 -18.51 -1.28 -21.90
CA ARG A 114 -17.55 -1.77 -22.88
C ARG A 114 -17.31 -3.27 -22.79
N LEU A 115 -17.26 -3.83 -21.58
CA LEU A 115 -17.15 -5.28 -21.38
C LEU A 115 -18.31 -6.03 -22.04
N ALA A 116 -19.53 -5.52 -21.84
CA ALA A 116 -20.73 -6.11 -22.40
C ALA A 116 -20.81 -5.96 -23.94
N GLU A 117 -20.38 -4.81 -24.48
CA GLU A 117 -20.30 -4.56 -25.92
C GLU A 117 -19.25 -5.44 -26.62
N GLU A 118 -18.08 -5.63 -26.00
CA GLU A 118 -16.96 -6.39 -26.59
C GLU A 118 -17.11 -7.91 -26.47
N LEU A 119 -17.67 -8.42 -25.36
CA LEU A 119 -17.77 -9.86 -25.09
C LEU A 119 -19.20 -10.43 -25.26
N GLY A 120 -20.22 -9.58 -25.37
CA GLY A 120 -21.62 -10.02 -25.50
C GLY A 120 -22.20 -10.69 -24.25
N VAL A 121 -21.70 -10.32 -23.06
CA VAL A 121 -22.03 -10.94 -21.77
C VAL A 121 -22.96 -10.07 -20.91
N PRO A 122 -23.79 -10.66 -20.04
CA PRO A 122 -24.64 -9.90 -19.12
C PRO A 122 -23.80 -9.28 -17.98
N VAL A 123 -23.94 -7.97 -17.79
CA VAL A 123 -23.24 -7.20 -16.75
C VAL A 123 -24.22 -6.45 -15.86
N TYR A 124 -24.03 -6.51 -14.55
CA TYR A 124 -24.83 -5.79 -13.55
C TYR A 124 -24.00 -4.73 -12.83
N LEU A 125 -24.64 -3.63 -12.41
CA LEU A 125 -24.02 -2.62 -11.56
C LEU A 125 -24.37 -2.83 -10.08
N TYR A 126 -23.36 -2.83 -9.21
CA TYR A 126 -23.52 -2.96 -7.75
C TYR A 126 -22.89 -1.81 -6.94
N GLY A 127 -23.10 -1.85 -5.62
CA GLY A 127 -22.55 -0.85 -4.69
C GLY A 127 -23.10 0.55 -5.00
N GLU A 128 -22.24 1.56 -4.94
CA GLU A 128 -22.59 2.96 -5.24
C GLU A 128 -22.92 3.18 -6.73
N ALA A 129 -22.64 2.21 -7.61
CA ALA A 129 -23.01 2.28 -9.02
C ALA A 129 -24.41 1.72 -9.33
N ALA A 130 -25.00 0.95 -8.40
CA ALA A 130 -26.25 0.23 -8.60
C ALA A 130 -27.41 1.16 -9.03
N ARG A 131 -28.19 0.74 -10.04
CA ARG A 131 -29.36 1.49 -10.51
C ARG A 131 -30.57 1.34 -9.56
N THR A 132 -30.63 0.27 -8.79
CA THR A 132 -31.73 -0.06 -7.86
C THR A 132 -31.20 -0.59 -6.54
N ALA A 133 -31.90 -0.34 -5.43
CA ALA A 133 -31.48 -0.76 -4.09
C ALA A 133 -31.26 -2.29 -3.97
N GLY A 134 -32.04 -3.09 -4.70
CA GLY A 134 -31.88 -4.55 -4.73
C GLY A 134 -30.54 -5.02 -5.30
N ARG A 135 -29.87 -4.21 -6.13
CA ARG A 135 -28.57 -4.53 -6.75
C ARG A 135 -27.37 -3.98 -5.98
N GLN A 136 -27.57 -3.18 -4.93
CA GLN A 136 -26.46 -2.61 -4.14
C GLN A 136 -25.63 -3.70 -3.43
N SER A 137 -26.25 -4.82 -3.05
CA SER A 137 -25.61 -5.95 -2.36
C SER A 137 -25.09 -7.00 -3.35
N LEU A 138 -23.76 -7.20 -3.41
CA LEU A 138 -23.14 -8.25 -4.23
C LEU A 138 -23.67 -9.67 -3.87
N PRO A 139 -23.80 -10.08 -2.59
CA PRO A 139 -24.42 -11.35 -2.25
C PRO A 139 -25.86 -11.53 -2.76
N ALA A 140 -26.63 -10.45 -2.91
CA ALA A 140 -27.98 -10.52 -3.47
C ALA A 140 -27.94 -10.77 -4.98
N LEU A 141 -27.09 -10.05 -5.72
CA LEU A 141 -26.85 -10.30 -7.14
C LEU A 141 -26.38 -11.74 -7.40
N ARG A 142 -25.46 -12.23 -6.57
CA ARG A 142 -24.85 -13.57 -6.66
C ARG A 142 -25.70 -14.69 -6.04
N ALA A 143 -26.92 -14.41 -5.59
CA ALA A 143 -27.83 -15.44 -5.06
C ALA A 143 -28.13 -16.50 -6.15
N GLY A 144 -27.86 -17.76 -5.84
CA GLY A 144 -27.98 -18.89 -6.78
C GLY A 144 -26.77 -19.07 -7.72
N GLU A 145 -25.73 -18.25 -7.59
CA GLU A 145 -24.44 -18.43 -8.28
C GLU A 145 -24.54 -18.54 -9.81
N TYR A 146 -23.56 -19.20 -10.45
CA TYR A 146 -23.52 -19.47 -11.89
C TYR A 146 -24.71 -20.33 -12.33
N GLU A 147 -25.08 -21.33 -11.52
CA GLU A 147 -26.12 -22.32 -11.82
C GLU A 147 -27.52 -21.71 -11.97
N ALA A 148 -27.81 -20.58 -11.31
CA ALA A 148 -29.09 -19.90 -11.43
C ALA A 148 -29.19 -18.94 -12.63
N LEU A 149 -28.09 -18.60 -13.30
CA LEU A 149 -28.10 -17.65 -14.42
C LEU A 149 -29.00 -18.06 -15.60
N PRO A 150 -29.07 -19.34 -16.03
CA PRO A 150 -29.96 -19.76 -17.12
C PRO A 150 -31.44 -19.45 -16.90
N GLU A 151 -31.91 -19.41 -15.65
CA GLU A 151 -33.28 -19.03 -15.32
C GLU A 151 -33.41 -17.55 -14.93
N LYS A 152 -32.46 -16.99 -14.18
CA LYS A 152 -32.47 -15.57 -13.79
C LYS A 152 -32.47 -14.66 -15.02
N LEU A 153 -31.62 -14.92 -16.02
CA LEU A 153 -31.52 -14.08 -17.23
C LEU A 153 -32.79 -14.05 -18.09
N LYS A 154 -33.74 -14.97 -17.88
CA LYS A 154 -35.07 -14.96 -18.54
C LYS A 154 -36.08 -14.02 -17.86
N GLN A 155 -35.79 -13.53 -16.65
CA GLN A 155 -36.73 -12.78 -15.81
C GLN A 155 -36.50 -11.27 -15.98
N ALA A 156 -37.58 -10.51 -16.18
CA ALA A 156 -37.50 -9.06 -16.41
C ALA A 156 -36.86 -8.28 -15.25
N GLU A 157 -37.04 -8.73 -14.00
CA GLU A 157 -36.38 -8.13 -12.82
C GLU A 157 -34.85 -8.29 -12.81
N TRP A 158 -34.36 -9.32 -13.49
CA TRP A 158 -32.95 -9.67 -13.68
C TRP A 158 -32.43 -9.27 -15.07
N ALA A 159 -33.10 -8.36 -15.79
CA ALA A 159 -32.51 -7.75 -16.98
C ALA A 159 -31.18 -7.07 -16.61
N PRO A 160 -30.04 -7.40 -17.25
CA PRO A 160 -28.74 -6.85 -16.89
C PRO A 160 -28.69 -5.33 -17.12
N ASP A 161 -27.83 -4.63 -16.38
CA ASP A 161 -27.65 -3.17 -16.54
C ASP A 161 -26.94 -2.84 -17.87
N PHE A 162 -26.06 -3.74 -18.35
CA PHE A 162 -25.46 -3.70 -19.67
C PHE A 162 -25.39 -5.09 -20.31
N GLY A 163 -25.43 -5.14 -21.64
CA GLY A 163 -25.31 -6.38 -22.42
C GLY A 163 -26.63 -7.13 -22.64
N PRO A 164 -26.59 -8.22 -23.42
CA PRO A 164 -27.76 -9.03 -23.68
C PRO A 164 -28.12 -9.88 -22.45
N SER A 165 -29.40 -10.20 -22.30
CA SER A 165 -29.89 -11.21 -21.35
C SER A 165 -29.63 -12.64 -21.85
N ALA A 166 -28.43 -12.90 -22.36
CA ALA A 166 -28.00 -14.16 -22.94
C ALA A 166 -27.05 -14.90 -21.98
N PHE A 167 -27.21 -16.22 -21.87
CA PHE A 167 -26.32 -17.04 -21.07
C PHE A 167 -25.12 -17.52 -21.90
N VAL A 168 -23.91 -17.13 -21.51
CA VAL A 168 -22.65 -17.54 -22.14
C VAL A 168 -21.97 -18.59 -21.24
N PRO A 169 -21.97 -19.89 -21.60
CA PRO A 169 -21.56 -20.96 -20.67
C PRO A 169 -20.12 -20.86 -20.16
N SER A 170 -19.17 -20.41 -20.97
CA SER A 170 -17.78 -20.24 -20.54
C SER A 170 -17.59 -19.06 -19.58
N TRP A 171 -18.51 -18.08 -19.57
CA TRP A 171 -18.33 -16.82 -18.85
C TRP A 171 -19.27 -16.62 -17.65
N GLY A 172 -20.53 -17.04 -17.72
CA GLY A 172 -21.55 -16.66 -16.73
C GLY A 172 -21.95 -15.19 -16.83
N ALA A 173 -21.94 -14.47 -15.71
CA ALA A 173 -22.27 -13.04 -15.62
C ALA A 173 -21.25 -12.27 -14.76
N THR A 174 -21.04 -10.99 -15.08
CA THR A 174 -20.10 -10.12 -14.36
C THR A 174 -20.80 -9.01 -13.59
N VAL A 175 -20.28 -8.65 -12.43
CA VAL A 175 -20.69 -7.46 -11.69
C VAL A 175 -19.61 -6.39 -11.76
N ALA A 176 -19.97 -5.18 -12.15
CA ALA A 176 -19.11 -4.00 -12.07
C ALA A 176 -19.66 -3.04 -11.00
N GLY A 177 -18.81 -2.25 -10.33
CA GLY A 177 -19.33 -1.27 -9.38
C GLY A 177 -18.29 -0.39 -8.73
N ALA A 178 -18.76 0.54 -7.91
CA ALA A 178 -17.92 1.37 -7.06
C ALA A 178 -18.29 1.17 -5.60
N ARG A 179 -17.29 1.22 -4.71
CA ARG A 179 -17.49 1.11 -3.26
C ARG A 179 -16.33 1.77 -2.51
N LYS A 180 -16.51 1.97 -1.20
CA LYS A 180 -15.42 2.30 -0.28
C LYS A 180 -14.40 1.14 -0.22
N PHE A 181 -13.23 1.42 0.38
CA PHE A 181 -12.29 0.38 0.79
C PHE A 181 -12.98 -0.68 1.63
N LEU A 182 -12.76 -1.94 1.27
CA LEU A 182 -13.33 -3.11 1.91
C LEU A 182 -12.17 -4.02 2.28
N LEU A 183 -12.13 -4.47 3.53
CA LEU A 183 -11.07 -5.36 4.02
C LEU A 183 -11.59 -6.79 4.03
N ALA A 184 -11.00 -7.63 3.19
CA ALA A 184 -11.25 -9.07 3.20
C ALA A 184 -10.37 -9.71 4.28
N PHE A 185 -11.00 -10.18 5.35
CA PHE A 185 -10.34 -10.58 6.59
C PHE A 185 -10.90 -11.92 7.06
N ASN A 186 -10.08 -12.96 7.00
CA ASN A 186 -10.44 -14.32 7.38
C ASN A 186 -9.86 -14.64 8.76
N ILE A 187 -10.70 -15.07 9.70
CA ILE A 187 -10.26 -15.49 11.03
C ILE A 187 -10.16 -17.01 11.04
N ASN A 188 -9.01 -17.54 11.46
CA ASN A 188 -8.72 -18.96 11.45
C ASN A 188 -9.24 -19.64 12.72
N LEU A 189 -9.84 -20.82 12.62
CA LEU A 189 -10.30 -21.59 13.77
C LEU A 189 -10.17 -23.10 13.55
N LEU A 190 -9.70 -23.81 14.58
CA LEU A 190 -9.63 -25.28 14.55
C LEU A 190 -11.02 -25.83 14.91
N SER A 191 -11.92 -25.82 13.92
CA SER A 191 -13.31 -26.24 14.05
C SER A 191 -13.81 -26.89 12.75
N THR A 192 -15.09 -27.31 12.72
CA THR A 192 -15.74 -27.64 11.45
C THR A 192 -16.22 -26.38 10.72
N ARG A 193 -16.52 -26.48 9.41
CA ARG A 193 -17.08 -25.37 8.63
C ARG A 193 -18.45 -24.94 9.14
N GLU A 194 -19.25 -25.86 9.68
CA GLU A 194 -20.60 -25.59 10.21
C GLU A 194 -20.50 -24.71 11.47
N GLN A 195 -19.50 -24.96 12.31
CA GLN A 195 -19.19 -24.13 13.48
C GLN A 195 -18.68 -22.74 13.07
N ALA A 196 -17.76 -22.67 12.09
CA ALA A 196 -17.31 -21.40 11.52
C ALA A 196 -18.48 -20.62 10.89
N HIS A 197 -19.38 -21.30 10.18
CA HIS A 197 -20.52 -20.66 9.54
C HIS A 197 -21.55 -20.18 10.55
N ARG A 198 -21.73 -20.89 11.68
CA ARG A 198 -22.51 -20.42 12.82
C ARG A 198 -21.95 -19.11 13.38
N ILE A 199 -20.65 -19.04 13.67
CA ILE A 199 -20.01 -17.81 14.17
C ILE A 199 -20.14 -16.67 13.15
N ALA A 200 -19.94 -16.96 11.85
CA ALA A 200 -20.13 -15.99 10.79
C ALA A 200 -21.57 -15.43 10.73
N LEU A 201 -22.58 -16.29 10.94
CA LEU A 201 -23.99 -15.90 11.01
C LEU A 201 -24.29 -14.99 12.21
N ASP A 202 -23.66 -15.20 13.36
CA ASP A 202 -23.89 -14.41 14.58
C ASP A 202 -23.19 -13.04 14.52
N LEU A 203 -22.04 -12.95 13.85
CA LEU A 203 -21.29 -11.71 13.70
C LEU A 203 -21.81 -10.78 12.60
N ARG A 204 -22.15 -11.30 11.42
CA ARG A 204 -22.46 -10.47 10.22
C ARG A 204 -23.75 -9.64 10.38
N GLU A 205 -23.80 -8.46 9.79
CA GLU A 205 -24.92 -7.51 9.96
C GLU A 205 -26.29 -8.11 9.59
N GLN A 206 -26.35 -8.87 8.49
CA GLN A 206 -27.58 -9.55 8.04
C GLN A 206 -28.02 -10.72 8.93
N GLY A 207 -27.16 -11.15 9.86
CA GLY A 207 -27.40 -12.24 10.80
C GLY A 207 -27.82 -13.57 10.16
N ARG A 208 -28.78 -14.23 10.81
CA ARG A 208 -29.43 -15.47 10.36
C ARG A 208 -30.66 -15.23 9.48
N GLY A 209 -31.14 -14.00 9.40
CA GLY A 209 -32.33 -13.60 8.65
C GLY A 209 -32.77 -12.18 9.01
N LYS A 210 -33.78 -11.65 8.32
CA LYS A 210 -34.23 -10.26 8.49
C LYS A 210 -34.59 -9.90 9.94
N ASP A 211 -35.18 -10.85 10.67
CA ASP A 211 -35.65 -10.65 12.05
C ASP A 211 -34.60 -11.00 13.12
N GLN A 212 -33.44 -11.52 12.72
CA GLN A 212 -32.33 -11.90 13.60
C GLN A 212 -31.01 -11.37 13.03
N PRO A 213 -30.78 -10.04 13.06
CA PRO A 213 -29.53 -9.42 12.64
C PRO A 213 -28.38 -9.80 13.58
N GLY A 214 -27.16 -9.86 13.04
CA GLY A 214 -25.96 -10.16 13.82
C GLY A 214 -25.36 -8.96 14.52
N ARG A 215 -24.29 -9.20 15.28
CA ARG A 215 -23.71 -8.27 16.25
C ARG A 215 -22.98 -7.08 15.61
N LEU A 216 -22.29 -7.29 14.49
CA LEU A 216 -21.40 -6.28 13.88
C LEU A 216 -22.06 -5.59 12.68
N LYS A 217 -22.05 -4.25 12.69
CA LYS A 217 -22.51 -3.43 11.57
C LYS A 217 -21.42 -3.32 10.51
N LYS A 218 -21.81 -3.18 9.24
CA LYS A 218 -20.90 -3.10 8.09
C LYS A 218 -19.95 -4.28 7.97
N VAL A 219 -20.33 -5.45 8.49
CA VAL A 219 -19.60 -6.72 8.32
C VAL A 219 -20.50 -7.72 7.58
N GLN A 220 -19.97 -8.29 6.51
CA GLN A 220 -20.53 -9.51 5.89
C GLN A 220 -19.61 -10.69 6.25
N ALA A 221 -20.18 -11.88 6.47
CA ALA A 221 -19.37 -13.06 6.76
C ALA A 221 -20.03 -14.38 6.29
N ILE A 222 -19.17 -15.37 6.02
CA ILE A 222 -19.52 -16.78 5.81
C ILE A 222 -18.43 -17.66 6.45
N GLY A 223 -18.79 -18.86 6.89
CA GLY A 223 -17.81 -19.89 7.25
C GLY A 223 -17.52 -20.81 6.07
N TRP A 224 -16.25 -21.15 5.86
CA TRP A 224 -15.78 -22.15 4.88
C TRP A 224 -14.64 -23.01 5.46
N TYR A 225 -14.13 -23.93 4.65
CA TYR A 225 -12.97 -24.78 4.97
C TYR A 225 -11.86 -24.62 3.92
N LEU A 226 -10.61 -24.68 4.36
CA LEU A 226 -9.42 -24.71 3.51
C LEU A 226 -8.80 -26.11 3.58
N ASP A 227 -9.02 -26.94 2.56
CA ASP A 227 -8.50 -28.32 2.50
C ASP A 227 -6.98 -28.35 2.52
N GLU A 228 -6.34 -27.40 1.82
CA GLU A 228 -4.89 -27.28 1.70
C GLU A 228 -4.21 -26.82 3.01
N LYS A 229 -4.99 -26.30 3.97
CA LYS A 229 -4.54 -25.93 5.32
C LYS A 229 -5.13 -26.83 6.42
N ASN A 230 -6.08 -27.70 6.08
CA ASN A 230 -6.86 -28.52 7.01
C ASN A 230 -7.46 -27.67 8.17
N LEU A 231 -8.12 -26.57 7.81
CA LEU A 231 -8.47 -25.48 8.72
C LEU A 231 -9.79 -24.81 8.30
N ALA A 232 -10.68 -24.52 9.27
CA ALA A 232 -11.87 -23.71 9.02
C ALA A 232 -11.55 -22.20 9.14
N GLN A 233 -12.32 -21.38 8.43
CA GLN A 233 -12.23 -19.92 8.55
C GLN A 233 -13.62 -19.28 8.67
N VAL A 234 -13.71 -18.25 9.51
CA VAL A 234 -14.76 -17.22 9.43
C VAL A 234 -14.25 -16.18 8.44
N SER A 235 -14.68 -16.28 7.17
CA SER A 235 -14.33 -15.28 6.16
C SER A 235 -15.23 -14.06 6.31
N THR A 236 -14.64 -12.87 6.44
CA THR A 236 -15.37 -11.62 6.64
C THR A 236 -14.97 -10.54 5.64
N ASN A 237 -15.92 -9.68 5.29
CA ASN A 237 -15.70 -8.44 4.56
C ASN A 237 -16.12 -7.27 5.44
N LEU A 238 -15.15 -6.45 5.86
CA LEU A 238 -15.40 -5.18 6.54
C LEU A 238 -15.73 -4.14 5.45
N LEU A 239 -17.00 -3.78 5.34
CA LEU A 239 -17.50 -2.82 4.34
C LEU A 239 -17.14 -1.36 4.69
N ASP A 240 -16.90 -1.08 5.97
CA ASP A 240 -16.41 0.20 6.45
C ASP A 240 -15.63 0.02 7.77
N PHE A 241 -14.30 0.05 7.69
CA PHE A 241 -13.43 -0.21 8.85
C PHE A 241 -13.45 0.93 9.89
N GLU A 242 -13.96 2.12 9.52
CA GLU A 242 -14.20 3.24 10.45
C GLU A 242 -15.38 2.95 11.40
N VAL A 243 -16.34 2.13 10.95
CA VAL A 243 -17.53 1.74 11.74
C VAL A 243 -17.27 0.47 12.54
N THR A 244 -16.55 -0.49 11.96
CA THR A 244 -16.16 -1.73 12.64
C THR A 244 -14.77 -2.15 12.18
N GLY A 245 -13.77 -1.87 13.01
CA GLY A 245 -12.36 -2.12 12.69
C GLY A 245 -11.94 -3.59 12.81
N LEU A 246 -10.78 -3.92 12.24
CA LEU A 246 -10.17 -5.26 12.22
C LEU A 246 -10.12 -5.92 13.61
N HIS A 247 -9.70 -5.15 14.61
CA HIS A 247 -9.62 -5.60 16.01
C HIS A 247 -10.99 -6.00 16.56
N THR A 248 -12.05 -5.23 16.29
CA THR A 248 -13.41 -5.58 16.75
C THR A 248 -13.90 -6.88 16.14
N VAL A 249 -13.69 -7.08 14.83
CA VAL A 249 -14.10 -8.34 14.18
C VAL A 249 -13.34 -9.55 14.76
N PHE A 250 -12.02 -9.42 14.93
CA PHE A 250 -11.20 -10.49 15.49
C PHE A 250 -11.55 -10.80 16.95
N GLU A 251 -11.66 -9.78 17.80
CA GLU A 251 -11.96 -9.94 19.23
C GLU A 251 -13.35 -10.51 19.49
N GLU A 252 -14.38 -10.10 18.74
CA GLU A 252 -15.71 -10.72 18.86
C GLU A 252 -15.71 -12.15 18.30
N THR A 253 -14.97 -12.45 17.21
CA THR A 253 -14.81 -13.83 16.72
C THR A 253 -14.14 -14.72 17.77
N CYS A 254 -13.12 -14.22 18.47
CA CYS A 254 -12.49 -14.91 19.59
C CYS A 254 -13.47 -15.20 20.73
N ARG A 255 -14.39 -14.28 21.06
CA ARG A 255 -15.40 -14.50 22.11
C ARG A 255 -16.43 -15.56 21.70
N GLU A 256 -17.03 -15.42 20.52
CA GLU A 256 -17.99 -16.41 19.99
C GLU A 256 -17.38 -17.82 19.89
N ALA A 257 -16.10 -17.91 19.50
CA ALA A 257 -15.38 -19.17 19.48
C ALA A 257 -15.11 -19.73 20.90
N GLN A 258 -14.73 -18.88 21.86
CA GLN A 258 -14.53 -19.26 23.26
C GLN A 258 -15.81 -19.80 23.92
N GLU A 259 -16.98 -19.21 23.62
CA GLU A 259 -18.28 -19.72 24.09
C GLU A 259 -18.59 -21.14 23.59
N LEU A 260 -18.03 -21.53 22.44
CA LEU A 260 -18.12 -22.87 21.87
C LEU A 260 -16.90 -23.76 22.18
N SER A 261 -15.95 -23.28 23.00
CA SER A 261 -14.68 -23.97 23.31
C SER A 261 -13.80 -24.26 22.08
N LEU A 262 -13.89 -23.40 21.05
CA LEU A 262 -13.13 -23.49 19.80
C LEU A 262 -11.94 -22.52 19.83
N PRO A 263 -10.72 -22.94 19.47
CA PRO A 263 -9.56 -22.06 19.45
C PRO A 263 -9.45 -21.30 18.13
N VAL A 264 -9.31 -19.97 18.23
CA VAL A 264 -8.90 -19.10 17.12
C VAL A 264 -7.37 -19.13 17.00
N VAL A 265 -6.86 -19.30 15.78
CA VAL A 265 -5.43 -19.49 15.48
C VAL A 265 -4.90 -18.45 14.48
N GLY A 266 -5.13 -17.18 14.83
CA GLY A 266 -4.73 -16.03 14.02
C GLY A 266 -5.71 -15.73 12.88
N SER A 267 -5.23 -15.00 11.89
CA SER A 267 -6.05 -14.52 10.77
C SER A 267 -5.23 -14.29 9.51
N GLN A 268 -5.92 -14.05 8.40
CA GLN A 268 -5.35 -13.70 7.10
C GLN A 268 -6.09 -12.47 6.57
N LEU A 269 -5.34 -11.44 6.19
CA LEU A 269 -5.83 -10.42 5.26
C LEU A 269 -5.66 -10.95 3.83
N VAL A 270 -6.70 -10.79 3.01
CA VAL A 270 -6.68 -11.07 1.57
C VAL A 270 -6.56 -9.74 0.81
N GLY A 271 -5.61 -9.64 -0.12
CA GLY A 271 -5.33 -8.38 -0.84
C GLY A 271 -4.66 -7.29 0.01
N LEU A 272 -4.96 -6.02 -0.25
CA LEU A 272 -4.32 -4.86 0.40
C LEU A 272 -5.13 -4.31 1.60
N VAL A 273 -4.47 -3.49 2.43
CA VAL A 273 -5.09 -2.78 3.57
C VAL A 273 -4.62 -1.31 3.65
N PRO A 274 -5.52 -0.35 3.92
CA PRO A 274 -5.15 1.01 4.29
C PRO A 274 -4.41 1.04 5.63
N LEU A 275 -3.31 1.79 5.70
CA LEU A 275 -2.47 1.96 6.90
C LEU A 275 -3.31 2.31 8.13
N LYS A 276 -4.31 3.18 7.96
CA LYS A 276 -5.20 3.62 9.03
C LYS A 276 -5.92 2.46 9.73
N ALA A 277 -6.41 1.46 8.99
CA ALA A 277 -7.12 0.31 9.57
C ALA A 277 -6.23 -0.52 10.51
N LEU A 278 -4.93 -0.61 10.22
CA LEU A 278 -3.95 -1.23 11.12
C LEU A 278 -3.57 -0.30 12.28
N LEU A 279 -3.40 1.00 12.06
CA LEU A 279 -3.05 1.94 13.13
C LEU A 279 -4.18 2.11 14.16
N ASP A 280 -5.44 2.10 13.74
CA ASP A 280 -6.59 2.12 14.65
C ASP A 280 -6.65 0.85 15.51
N ALA A 281 -6.37 -0.32 14.91
CA ALA A 281 -6.20 -1.56 15.67
C ALA A 281 -5.01 -1.52 16.64
N ALA A 282 -3.91 -0.86 16.26
CA ALA A 282 -2.77 -0.69 17.16
C ALA A 282 -3.09 0.23 18.33
N ALA A 283 -3.87 1.29 18.10
CA ALA A 283 -4.35 2.18 19.14
C ALA A 283 -5.25 1.44 20.15
N PHE A 284 -6.19 0.62 19.65
CA PHE A 284 -7.03 -0.24 20.49
C PHE A 284 -6.21 -1.18 21.38
N TYR A 285 -5.26 -1.94 20.83
CA TYR A 285 -4.44 -2.84 21.65
C TYR A 285 -3.50 -2.08 22.59
N CYS A 286 -2.97 -0.92 22.21
CA CYS A 286 -2.16 -0.10 23.12
C CYS A 286 -2.98 0.44 24.31
N GLU A 287 -4.24 0.81 24.10
CA GLU A 287 -5.14 1.26 25.17
C GLU A 287 -5.50 0.09 26.10
N LYS A 288 -6.05 -1.00 25.53
CA LYS A 288 -6.48 -2.21 26.24
C LYS A 288 -5.35 -2.86 27.07
N GLU A 289 -4.11 -2.80 26.60
CA GLU A 289 -2.94 -3.42 27.24
C GLU A 289 -2.02 -2.40 27.95
N ASN A 290 -2.41 -1.12 28.02
CA ASN A 290 -1.63 -0.03 28.62
C ASN A 290 -0.18 0.07 28.10
N LEU A 291 0.00 -0.13 26.79
CA LEU A 291 1.28 -0.07 26.11
C LEU A 291 1.59 1.34 25.62
N PHE A 292 2.88 1.64 25.46
CA PHE A 292 3.35 2.90 24.92
C PHE A 292 4.27 2.65 23.72
N LEU A 293 3.68 2.68 22.52
CA LEU A 293 4.38 2.56 21.25
C LEU A 293 4.32 3.89 20.49
N LEU A 294 5.48 4.36 20.01
CA LEU A 294 5.62 5.66 19.32
C LEU A 294 5.82 5.55 17.81
N GLN A 295 6.54 4.52 17.35
CA GLN A 295 6.87 4.29 15.94
C GLN A 295 5.81 3.43 15.27
N ASP A 296 5.37 3.80 14.07
CA ASP A 296 4.32 3.07 13.34
C ASP A 296 4.74 1.64 12.97
N GLU A 297 6.02 1.39 12.68
CA GLU A 297 6.52 0.03 12.46
C GLU A 297 6.27 -0.88 13.68
N HIS A 298 6.46 -0.38 14.90
CA HIS A 298 6.18 -1.12 16.12
C HIS A 298 4.67 -1.29 16.37
N ARG A 299 3.86 -0.31 15.99
CA ARG A 299 2.38 -0.40 16.03
C ARG A 299 1.87 -1.49 15.09
N ILE A 300 2.36 -1.50 13.84
CA ILE A 300 2.03 -2.54 12.86
C ILE A 300 2.49 -3.91 13.37
N ARG A 301 3.72 -4.02 13.90
CA ARG A 301 4.25 -5.27 14.49
C ARG A 301 3.39 -5.79 15.64
N LEU A 302 2.88 -4.91 16.51
CA LEU A 302 1.92 -5.28 17.56
C LEU A 302 0.64 -5.88 16.96
N VAL A 303 0.03 -5.22 15.98
CA VAL A 303 -1.23 -5.67 15.36
C VAL A 303 -1.07 -6.98 14.60
N VAL A 304 -0.01 -7.10 13.81
CA VAL A 304 0.34 -8.35 13.11
C VAL A 304 0.45 -9.52 14.09
N ASN A 305 1.06 -9.31 15.25
CA ASN A 305 1.16 -10.33 16.30
C ASN A 305 -0.17 -10.58 17.03
N ARG A 306 -0.97 -9.55 17.34
CA ARG A 306 -2.25 -9.68 18.07
C ARG A 306 -3.34 -10.34 17.26
N LEU A 307 -3.49 -9.95 16.00
CA LEU A 307 -4.44 -10.56 15.06
C LEU A 307 -3.89 -11.87 14.46
N GLY A 308 -2.59 -12.12 14.57
CA GLY A 308 -1.92 -13.28 13.97
C GLY A 308 -1.97 -13.25 12.44
N LEU A 309 -1.73 -12.08 11.82
CA LEU A 309 -1.78 -11.89 10.35
C LEU A 309 -0.73 -12.73 9.59
N ASP A 310 0.34 -13.16 10.27
CA ASP A 310 1.40 -14.02 9.74
C ASP A 310 1.03 -15.51 9.67
N SER A 311 -0.18 -15.89 10.11
CA SER A 311 -0.54 -17.28 10.42
C SER A 311 -0.49 -18.28 9.25
N LEU A 312 -0.89 -17.85 8.05
CA LEU A 312 -0.93 -18.69 6.84
C LEU A 312 0.20 -18.39 5.86
N ALA A 313 0.68 -17.15 5.85
CA ALA A 313 1.84 -16.66 5.11
C ALA A 313 2.38 -15.39 5.81
N PRO A 314 3.68 -15.06 5.69
CA PRO A 314 4.24 -13.87 6.32
C PRO A 314 3.59 -12.57 5.82
N PHE A 315 3.03 -11.77 6.72
CA PHE A 315 2.52 -10.45 6.42
C PHE A 315 3.69 -9.47 6.30
N LYS A 316 3.93 -8.98 5.08
CA LYS A 316 4.97 -7.99 4.79
C LYS A 316 4.34 -6.60 4.64
N PRO A 317 4.45 -5.69 5.62
CA PRO A 317 3.74 -4.41 5.58
C PRO A 317 4.03 -3.58 4.32
N LYS A 318 5.26 -3.62 3.82
CA LYS A 318 5.70 -2.89 2.61
C LYS A 318 5.09 -3.41 1.31
N GLU A 319 4.59 -4.64 1.29
CA GLU A 319 3.97 -5.28 0.13
C GLU A 319 2.44 -5.37 0.25
N ARG A 320 1.85 -5.01 1.41
CA ARG A 320 0.41 -5.18 1.69
C ARG A 320 -0.32 -3.90 2.11
N ILE A 321 0.41 -2.84 2.49
CA ILE A 321 -0.15 -1.53 2.85
C ILE A 321 -0.13 -0.61 1.63
N ILE A 322 -1.30 -0.13 1.21
CA ILE A 322 -1.43 0.63 -0.05
C ILE A 322 -0.65 1.96 -0.04
N GLU A 323 -0.62 2.67 1.08
CA GLU A 323 0.13 3.93 1.23
C GLU A 323 1.67 3.72 1.20
N TYR A 324 2.15 2.50 1.46
CA TYR A 324 3.56 2.13 1.34
C TYR A 324 3.92 1.67 -0.07
N LEU A 325 2.98 1.01 -0.77
CA LEU A 325 3.12 0.61 -2.17
C LEU A 325 3.06 1.81 -3.13
N VAL A 326 2.23 2.82 -2.83
CA VAL A 326 1.98 3.96 -3.72
C VAL A 326 2.17 5.31 -3.01
N PRO A 327 3.42 5.72 -2.73
CA PRO A 327 3.73 6.97 -2.04
C PRO A 327 3.04 8.20 -2.65
N GLU A 328 2.78 9.22 -1.84
CA GLU A 328 2.10 10.45 -2.28
C GLU A 328 2.92 11.30 -3.25
N ALA A 329 4.24 11.16 -3.24
CA ALA A 329 5.16 11.83 -4.13
C ALA A 329 5.82 10.83 -5.10
N GLY A 330 5.99 11.24 -6.36
CA GLY A 330 6.94 10.57 -7.25
C GLY A 330 8.38 10.72 -6.69
N PRO A 331 9.26 9.72 -6.87
CA PRO A 331 10.56 9.68 -6.20
C PRO A 331 11.49 10.87 -6.52
N GLU A 332 11.25 11.60 -7.62
CA GLU A 332 12.05 12.76 -8.03
C GLU A 332 11.63 14.09 -7.38
N GLN A 333 10.48 14.16 -6.70
CA GLN A 333 9.85 15.44 -6.31
C GLN A 333 9.89 15.78 -4.81
N SER A 334 10.33 14.87 -3.94
CA SER A 334 10.42 15.14 -2.50
C SER A 334 11.81 15.66 -2.11
N LEU A 335 11.85 16.78 -1.39
CA LEU A 335 13.07 17.32 -0.78
C LEU A 335 13.50 16.49 0.43
N LEU A 336 12.55 15.84 1.10
CA LEU A 336 12.77 15.01 2.30
C LEU A 336 13.57 13.74 2.03
N HIS A 337 13.52 13.22 0.79
CA HIS A 337 14.32 12.06 0.39
C HIS A 337 15.75 12.43 -0.07
N LYS A 338 16.07 13.72 -0.21
CA LYS A 338 17.41 14.17 -0.58
C LYS A 338 18.35 14.13 0.64
N PRO A 339 19.64 13.78 0.49
CA PRO A 339 20.60 13.90 1.58
C PRO A 339 20.65 15.32 2.14
N LEU A 340 20.82 15.49 3.46
CA LEU A 340 20.83 16.82 4.11
C LEU A 340 21.82 17.80 3.47
N ARG A 341 22.99 17.32 3.04
CA ARG A 341 23.99 18.13 2.28
C ARG A 341 23.44 18.65 0.95
N THR A 342 22.62 17.86 0.27
CA THR A 342 21.96 18.25 -1.00
C THR A 342 20.88 19.29 -0.72
N PHE A 343 19.99 19.04 0.25
CA PHE A 343 18.95 20.01 0.66
C PHE A 343 19.55 21.39 0.99
N VAL A 344 20.61 21.45 1.81
CA VAL A 344 21.29 22.71 2.17
C VAL A 344 21.92 23.41 0.94
N ARG A 345 22.47 22.65 -0.01
CA ARG A 345 22.99 23.22 -1.27
C ARG A 345 21.89 23.74 -2.18
N GLU A 346 20.74 23.09 -2.19
CA GLU A 346 19.59 23.44 -3.03
C GLU A 346 18.89 24.71 -2.53
N VAL A 347 18.74 24.85 -1.21
CA VAL A 347 18.32 26.11 -0.54
C VAL A 347 19.26 27.29 -0.88
N GLY A 348 20.58 27.02 -1.00
CA GLY A 348 21.58 28.01 -1.41
C GLY A 348 21.76 28.18 -2.92
N SER A 349 20.95 27.52 -3.74
CA SER A 349 21.10 27.53 -5.20
C SER A 349 20.35 28.69 -5.86
N ARG A 350 20.56 28.90 -7.17
CA ARG A 350 19.76 29.85 -7.97
C ARG A 350 18.40 29.25 -8.39
N SER A 351 17.73 28.57 -7.46
CA SER A 351 16.36 28.08 -7.60
C SER A 351 15.40 28.99 -6.85
N ALA A 352 14.11 28.93 -7.20
CA ALA A 352 13.06 29.69 -6.52
C ALA A 352 12.43 28.91 -5.35
N ALA A 353 12.61 27.57 -5.32
CA ALA A 353 12.32 26.67 -4.21
C ALA A 353 13.41 25.57 -4.14
N PRO A 354 13.74 25.01 -2.95
CA PRO A 354 13.21 25.32 -1.62
C PRO A 354 13.61 26.71 -1.10
N GLY A 355 12.70 27.33 -0.35
CA GLY A 355 12.87 28.70 0.16
C GLY A 355 12.84 28.81 1.69
N GLY A 356 12.63 30.02 2.19
CA GLY A 356 12.63 30.31 3.63
C GLY A 356 11.55 29.56 4.42
N GLY A 357 10.38 29.29 3.82
CA GLY A 357 9.31 28.49 4.45
C GLY A 357 9.74 27.04 4.69
N SER A 358 10.30 26.40 3.65
CA SER A 358 10.89 25.06 3.68
C SER A 358 11.95 24.94 4.78
N VAL A 359 12.83 25.94 4.92
CA VAL A 359 13.86 25.98 5.98
C VAL A 359 13.24 26.15 7.37
N ALA A 360 12.26 27.05 7.53
CA ALA A 360 11.58 27.27 8.80
C ALA A 360 10.84 26.00 9.28
N ALA A 361 10.17 25.30 8.37
CA ALA A 361 9.53 24.02 8.63
C ALA A 361 10.56 22.96 9.09
N ALA A 362 11.69 22.83 8.40
CA ALA A 362 12.76 21.91 8.78
C ALA A 362 13.37 22.25 10.15
N THR A 363 13.62 23.53 10.46
CA THR A 363 14.12 23.95 11.77
C THR A 363 13.13 23.65 12.90
N ALA A 364 11.84 23.91 12.68
CA ALA A 364 10.79 23.57 13.64
C ALA A 364 10.68 22.05 13.85
N ALA A 365 10.77 21.26 12.77
CA ALA A 365 10.74 19.80 12.84
C ALA A 365 11.91 19.22 13.65
N MET A 366 13.11 19.77 13.48
CA MET A 366 14.30 19.42 14.29
C MET A 366 14.13 19.80 15.77
N GLY A 367 13.56 20.97 16.06
CA GLY A 367 13.27 21.38 17.44
C GLY A 367 12.28 20.44 18.14
N ALA A 368 11.20 20.04 17.45
CA ALA A 368 10.24 19.05 17.95
C ALA A 368 10.88 17.66 18.11
N ALA A 369 11.74 17.24 17.18
CA ALA A 369 12.49 15.98 17.28
C ALA A 369 13.41 15.94 18.50
N LEU A 370 14.13 17.02 18.80
CA LEU A 370 14.98 17.13 19.99
C LEU A 370 14.17 17.04 21.30
N ALA A 371 13.01 17.71 21.37
CA ALA A 371 12.12 17.61 22.53
C ALA A 371 11.59 16.16 22.71
N SER A 372 11.21 15.50 21.61
CA SER A 372 10.83 14.07 21.62
C SER A 372 11.98 13.17 22.06
N MET A 373 13.22 13.45 21.63
CA MET A 373 14.42 12.69 22.00
C MET A 373 14.72 12.80 23.51
N VAL A 374 14.66 14.00 24.08
CA VAL A 374 14.91 14.21 25.53
C VAL A 374 13.87 13.47 26.37
N GLY A 375 12.60 13.49 25.96
CA GLY A 375 11.55 12.69 26.60
C GLY A 375 11.84 11.19 26.50
N LEU A 376 12.23 10.68 25.32
CA LEU A 376 12.63 9.29 25.10
C LEU A 376 13.86 8.86 25.91
N MET A 377 14.84 9.73 26.12
CA MET A 377 16.00 9.46 26.98
C MET A 377 15.63 9.42 28.48
N THR A 378 14.50 10.03 28.85
CA THR A 378 13.97 10.01 30.22
C THR A 378 13.06 8.79 30.44
N TYR A 379 12.23 8.44 29.46
CA TYR A 379 11.31 7.30 29.49
C TYR A 379 12.04 5.95 29.63
N GLY A 380 11.43 4.99 30.32
CA GLY A 380 11.95 3.61 30.45
C GLY A 380 13.24 3.42 31.27
N ARG A 381 13.90 4.49 31.75
CA ARG A 381 15.04 4.38 32.68
C ARG A 381 14.53 4.30 34.12
N ARG A 382 14.96 3.28 34.87
CA ARG A 382 14.61 3.05 36.29
C ARG A 382 14.73 4.31 37.18
N GLN A 383 15.74 5.15 36.95
CA GLN A 383 15.94 6.39 37.72
C GLN A 383 14.81 7.45 37.53
N PHE A 384 14.01 7.33 36.47
CA PHE A 384 12.92 8.25 36.11
C PHE A 384 11.55 7.56 36.04
N GLU A 385 11.39 6.38 36.63
CA GLU A 385 10.13 5.62 36.64
C GLU A 385 8.94 6.44 37.18
N HIS A 386 9.19 7.29 38.20
CA HIS A 386 8.21 8.24 38.73
C HIS A 386 7.75 9.34 37.74
N LEU A 387 8.43 9.49 36.60
CA LEU A 387 8.07 10.40 35.51
C LEU A 387 7.41 9.68 34.32
N ASP A 388 7.28 8.35 34.34
CA ASP A 388 6.87 7.55 33.17
C ASP A 388 5.52 8.01 32.59
N ALA A 389 4.49 8.13 33.43
CA ALA A 389 3.18 8.65 33.05
C ALA A 389 3.22 10.10 32.50
N THR A 390 4.18 10.92 32.95
CA THR A 390 4.39 12.26 32.41
C THR A 390 5.05 12.21 31.03
N MET A 391 6.05 11.33 30.85
CA MET A 391 6.73 11.15 29.56
C MET A 391 5.81 10.53 28.50
N ARG A 392 5.01 9.52 28.86
CA ARG A 392 3.97 8.93 27.97
C ARG A 392 3.01 9.99 27.42
N ARG A 393 2.70 11.02 28.19
CA ARG A 393 1.82 12.13 27.76
C ARG A 393 2.54 13.21 26.96
N LEU A 394 3.81 13.50 27.26
CA LEU A 394 4.54 14.62 26.64
C LEU A 394 5.26 14.25 25.34
N ILE A 395 5.72 13.02 25.16
CA ILE A 395 6.46 12.62 23.95
C ILE A 395 5.58 12.59 22.68
N PRO A 396 4.37 11.99 22.67
CA PRO A 396 3.60 11.85 21.43
C PRO A 396 3.28 13.17 20.71
N PRO A 397 2.89 14.27 21.39
CA PRO A 397 2.70 15.56 20.75
C PRO A 397 3.96 16.07 20.03
N PHE A 398 5.16 15.93 20.63
CA PHE A 398 6.41 16.34 19.97
C PHE A 398 6.78 15.43 18.80
N HIS A 399 6.56 14.12 18.93
CA HIS A 399 6.81 13.17 17.85
C HIS A 399 5.90 13.44 16.63
N ALA A 400 4.59 13.59 16.86
CA ALA A 400 3.61 13.91 15.83
C ALA A 400 3.85 15.31 15.21
N ALA A 401 4.20 16.31 16.03
CA ALA A 401 4.57 17.63 15.54
C ALA A 401 5.83 17.58 14.66
N SER A 402 6.85 16.80 15.04
CA SER A 402 8.05 16.62 14.21
C SER A 402 7.72 16.01 12.84
N ALA A 403 6.94 14.93 12.78
CA ALA A 403 6.49 14.33 11.53
C ALA A 403 5.66 15.31 10.66
N LYS A 404 4.71 16.03 11.27
CA LYS A 404 3.88 17.02 10.56
C LYS A 404 4.70 18.21 10.05
N LEU A 405 5.64 18.73 10.83
CA LEU A 405 6.50 19.85 10.42
C LEU A 405 7.47 19.42 9.32
N THR A 406 7.96 18.18 9.34
CA THR A 406 8.75 17.60 8.25
C THR A 406 7.93 17.55 6.95
N SER A 407 6.67 17.10 6.96
CA SER A 407 5.85 17.06 5.73
C SER A 407 5.53 18.44 5.14
N LEU A 408 5.60 19.51 5.95
CA LEU A 408 5.44 20.89 5.47
C LEU A 408 6.60 21.39 4.60
N VAL A 409 7.79 20.76 4.64
CA VAL A 409 8.91 21.13 3.77
C VAL A 409 8.54 20.94 2.30
N ASP A 410 8.00 19.77 1.94
CA ASP A 410 7.51 19.51 0.57
C ASP A 410 6.21 20.26 0.28
N ALA A 411 5.38 20.55 1.29
CA ALA A 411 4.16 21.32 1.09
C ALA A 411 4.44 22.78 0.70
N ASP A 412 5.42 23.43 1.33
CA ASP A 412 5.90 24.79 1.00
C ASP A 412 6.43 24.85 -0.44
N ALA A 413 7.32 23.92 -0.80
CA ALA A 413 7.86 23.84 -2.15
C ALA A 413 6.76 23.66 -3.22
N ARG A 414 5.84 22.71 -3.03
CA ARG A 414 4.72 22.48 -3.95
C ARG A 414 3.75 23.67 -4.05
N ALA A 415 3.46 24.34 -2.93
CA ALA A 415 2.59 25.52 -2.91
C ALA A 415 3.23 26.68 -3.69
N PHE A 416 4.54 26.87 -3.56
CA PHE A 416 5.27 27.90 -4.27
C PHE A 416 5.42 27.60 -5.77
N GLU A 417 5.68 26.34 -6.15
CA GLU A 417 5.66 25.91 -7.56
C GLU A 417 4.29 26.13 -8.21
N ALA A 418 3.20 25.74 -7.52
CA ALA A 418 1.84 25.97 -8.01
C ALA A 418 1.53 27.46 -8.18
N TYR A 419 1.99 28.30 -7.25
CA TYR A 419 1.91 29.77 -7.36
C TYR A 419 2.68 30.28 -8.59
N LEU A 420 3.93 29.85 -8.80
CA LEU A 420 4.72 30.25 -9.96
C LEU A 420 4.04 29.86 -11.28
N VAL A 421 3.58 28.61 -11.41
CA VAL A 421 2.86 28.15 -12.60
C VAL A 421 1.62 29.01 -12.86
N ARG A 422 0.82 29.29 -11.82
CA ARG A 422 -0.39 30.11 -11.95
C ARG A 422 -0.09 31.57 -12.31
N VAL A 423 0.99 32.17 -11.81
CA VAL A 423 1.41 33.53 -12.15
C VAL A 423 1.94 33.62 -13.59
N HIS A 424 2.67 32.62 -14.07
CA HIS A 424 3.21 32.60 -15.43
C HIS A 424 2.16 32.25 -16.50
N THR A 425 1.14 31.46 -16.15
CA THR A 425 0.06 31.07 -17.07
C THR A 425 -1.15 32.02 -17.07
N ALA A 426 -1.26 32.92 -16.09
CA ALA A 426 -2.32 33.92 -16.06
C ALA A 426 -2.19 34.92 -17.23
N PRO A 427 -3.26 35.19 -17.99
CA PRO A 427 -3.22 36.19 -19.05
C PRO A 427 -2.93 37.57 -18.46
N ARG A 428 -1.99 38.32 -19.07
CA ARG A 428 -1.67 39.69 -18.63
C ARG A 428 -2.92 40.56 -18.69
N PRO A 429 -3.22 41.35 -17.64
CA PRO A 429 -4.35 42.28 -17.68
C PRO A 429 -4.13 43.35 -18.76
N PRO A 430 -5.19 43.82 -19.43
CA PRO A 430 -5.08 44.84 -20.48
C PRO A 430 -4.46 46.13 -19.93
N ALA A 431 -3.66 46.80 -20.75
CA ALA A 431 -2.65 47.79 -20.32
C ALA A 431 -3.19 49.10 -19.69
N LYS A 432 -4.50 49.23 -19.42
CA LYS A 432 -5.15 50.44 -18.90
C LYS A 432 -6.05 50.16 -17.68
N GLN A 433 -5.50 49.55 -16.63
CA GLN A 433 -6.14 49.50 -15.30
C GLN A 433 -5.28 50.20 -14.23
N PRO A 434 -5.88 51.01 -13.35
CA PRO A 434 -5.17 51.77 -12.32
C PRO A 434 -4.50 50.86 -11.28
N GLN A 435 -3.42 51.36 -10.66
CA GLN A 435 -2.54 50.59 -9.78
C GLN A 435 -3.26 49.88 -8.60
N ARG A 436 -4.36 50.43 -8.09
CA ARG A 436 -5.20 49.80 -7.06
C ARG A 436 -5.82 48.47 -7.49
N GLU A 437 -6.24 48.34 -8.75
CA GLU A 437 -6.88 47.11 -9.24
C GLU A 437 -5.88 45.97 -9.39
N ARG A 438 -4.61 46.27 -9.70
CA ARG A 438 -3.54 45.27 -9.71
C ARG A 438 -3.26 44.72 -8.31
N GLY A 439 -3.20 45.58 -7.30
CA GLY A 439 -3.07 45.16 -5.89
C GLY A 439 -4.19 44.21 -5.48
N LEU A 440 -5.45 44.60 -5.74
CA LEU A 440 -6.63 43.76 -5.49
C LEU A 440 -6.64 42.44 -6.28
N TRP A 441 -6.07 42.41 -7.49
CA TRP A 441 -5.91 41.18 -8.27
C TRP A 441 -4.87 40.24 -7.65
N THR A 442 -3.74 40.78 -7.19
CA THR A 442 -2.69 40.02 -6.50
C THR A 442 -3.14 39.53 -5.12
N GLU A 443 -3.86 40.34 -4.36
CA GLU A 443 -4.45 39.95 -3.07
C GLU A 443 -5.55 38.89 -3.24
N ARG A 444 -6.38 38.98 -4.29
CA ARG A 444 -7.39 37.94 -4.59
C ARG A 444 -6.78 36.61 -5.05
N SER A 445 -5.63 36.62 -5.72
CA SER A 445 -4.91 35.38 -6.04
C SER A 445 -4.13 34.82 -4.84
N LEU A 446 -3.56 35.67 -3.98
CA LEU A 446 -2.99 35.26 -2.69
C LEU A 446 -4.05 34.66 -1.75
N GLY A 447 -5.21 35.31 -1.60
CA GLY A 447 -6.29 34.88 -0.71
C GLY A 447 -6.87 33.51 -1.08
N ARG A 448 -7.03 33.22 -2.37
CA ARG A 448 -7.49 31.88 -2.81
C ARG A 448 -6.42 30.79 -2.66
N VAL A 449 -5.13 31.13 -2.81
CA VAL A 449 -4.05 30.18 -2.49
C VAL A 449 -4.03 29.80 -1.01
N THR A 450 -4.48 30.69 -0.11
CA THR A 450 -4.65 30.37 1.32
C THR A 450 -5.96 29.63 1.66
N GLU A 451 -6.94 29.58 0.76
CA GLU A 451 -8.20 28.83 0.94
C GLU A 451 -8.15 27.42 0.32
N GLU A 452 -7.28 27.18 -0.68
CA GLU A 452 -7.03 25.84 -1.26
C GLU A 452 -5.82 25.11 -0.62
N GLY A 453 -5.16 25.72 0.38
CA GLY A 453 -4.15 25.09 1.23
C GLY A 453 -4.75 24.52 2.53
N PRO A 454 -4.15 23.49 3.16
CA PRO A 454 -4.68 22.93 4.41
C PRO A 454 -4.69 23.99 5.51
N GLU A 455 -5.76 24.00 6.32
CA GLU A 455 -6.10 25.05 7.31
C GLU A 455 -4.93 25.43 8.26
N GLY A 456 -4.11 26.36 7.80
CA GLY A 456 -2.90 26.84 8.48
C GLY A 456 -3.16 28.04 9.39
N ARG A 457 -4.29 28.08 10.11
CA ARG A 457 -4.59 29.16 11.07
C ARG A 457 -4.76 28.63 12.50
N ALA A 458 -3.73 28.94 13.30
CA ALA A 458 -3.80 29.07 14.75
C ALA A 458 -4.38 27.86 15.53
N GLY A 459 -3.86 26.66 15.27
CA GLY A 459 -3.76 25.65 16.32
C GLY A 459 -2.80 26.16 17.40
N SER A 460 -3.31 26.77 18.46
CA SER A 460 -2.50 27.26 19.58
C SER A 460 -1.70 26.11 20.18
N LEU A 461 -0.38 26.27 20.26
CA LEU A 461 0.50 25.37 21.03
C LEU A 461 -0.11 25.12 22.41
N PRO A 462 -0.30 23.86 22.85
CA PRO A 462 -0.65 23.60 24.24
C PRO A 462 0.48 24.14 25.11
N SER A 463 0.16 25.12 25.96
CA SER A 463 1.12 25.81 26.81
C SER A 463 1.58 24.93 27.98
N ALA A 464 2.35 23.89 27.68
CA ALA A 464 3.13 23.16 28.67
C ALA A 464 4.24 24.10 29.18
N PRO A 465 4.21 24.55 30.45
CA PRO A 465 5.16 25.55 30.91
C PRO A 465 6.58 24.96 30.97
N ALA A 466 7.54 25.68 30.37
CA ALA A 466 8.95 25.28 30.31
C ALA A 466 9.58 25.01 31.69
N SER A 467 8.96 25.49 32.77
CA SER A 467 9.34 25.20 34.16
C SER A 467 9.25 23.73 34.57
N ARG A 468 8.56 22.85 33.81
CA ARG A 468 8.45 21.41 34.13
C ARG A 468 9.49 20.52 33.43
N LEU A 469 10.20 21.02 32.42
CA LEU A 469 11.30 20.27 31.77
C LEU A 469 12.63 20.35 32.53
N GLY A 470 12.76 21.23 33.53
CA GLY A 470 13.97 21.41 34.34
C GLY A 470 14.35 20.24 35.28
N ARG A 471 13.78 19.04 35.08
CA ARG A 471 14.09 17.80 35.81
C ARG A 471 14.42 16.60 34.89
N ALA A 472 14.63 16.82 33.60
CA ALA A 472 15.12 15.80 32.65
C ALA A 472 16.66 15.59 32.79
N GLU A 473 17.24 14.62 32.06
CA GLU A 473 18.67 14.31 32.19
C GLU A 473 19.60 15.54 31.95
N PRO A 474 20.60 15.76 32.83
CA PRO A 474 21.57 16.83 32.63
C PRO A 474 22.49 16.60 31.41
N SER A 475 22.57 15.38 30.88
CA SER A 475 23.32 15.02 29.67
C SER A 475 22.79 15.70 28.40
N GLY A 476 21.48 15.99 28.33
CA GLY A 476 20.83 16.66 27.19
C GLY A 476 20.90 18.19 27.21
N VAL A 477 21.40 18.79 28.30
CA VAL A 477 21.30 20.24 28.58
C VAL A 477 22.05 21.11 27.55
N GLY A 478 23.00 20.54 26.80
CA GLY A 478 23.66 21.23 25.69
C GLY A 478 22.70 21.72 24.58
N THR A 479 21.49 21.18 24.49
CA THR A 479 20.46 21.59 23.53
C THR A 479 19.53 22.72 24.03
N GLY A 480 19.64 23.11 25.31
CA GLY A 480 18.68 24.01 25.97
C GLY A 480 19.26 25.28 26.61
N ARG A 481 20.55 25.57 26.43
CA ARG A 481 21.20 26.80 26.96
C ARG A 481 22.07 27.50 25.91
N GLY A 482 21.43 28.32 25.08
CA GLY A 482 22.08 29.47 24.44
C GLY A 482 22.44 30.52 25.49
N GLY A 483 23.65 31.08 25.43
CA GLY A 483 24.25 31.82 26.54
C GLY A 483 23.58 33.16 26.88
N ARG A 484 23.66 33.54 28.17
CA ARG A 484 23.61 34.95 28.57
C ARG A 484 24.94 35.59 28.16
N GLY A 485 24.96 36.29 27.03
CA GLY A 485 26.05 37.18 26.65
C GLY A 485 25.69 38.60 27.09
N GLU A 486 26.58 39.24 27.84
CA GLU A 486 26.43 40.65 28.21
C GLU A 486 26.59 41.54 26.96
N GLY A 487 25.93 42.69 26.96
CA GLY A 487 25.71 43.47 25.75
C GLY A 487 26.93 44.26 25.29
N HIS A 488 27.25 44.15 23.99
CA HIS A 488 27.84 45.24 23.22
C HIS A 488 27.24 45.28 21.83
N LEU A 489 26.57 46.40 21.50
CA LEU A 489 26.12 46.74 20.15
C LEU A 489 27.29 47.35 19.36
N PRO A 490 27.66 46.82 18.18
CA PRO A 490 28.34 47.58 17.14
C PRO A 490 27.32 48.30 16.26
N GLN A 491 27.69 49.49 15.78
CA GLN A 491 26.81 50.38 15.04
C GLN A 491 26.62 50.00 13.56
N ALA A 492 25.49 50.47 13.00
CA ALA A 492 25.22 50.84 11.61
C ALA A 492 26.06 50.20 10.46
N TRP A 493 25.37 49.48 9.57
CA TRP A 493 25.83 49.29 8.20
C TRP A 493 25.82 50.62 7.42
N PRO A 494 26.90 50.99 6.71
CA PRO A 494 26.83 51.98 5.64
C PRO A 494 26.20 51.37 4.37
N GLY A 495 25.46 52.18 3.61
CA GLY A 495 24.73 51.78 2.41
C GLY A 495 25.60 51.53 1.16
N PRO A 496 24.96 51.22 0.01
CA PRO A 496 25.65 50.77 -1.19
C PRO A 496 26.41 51.89 -1.92
N VAL A 497 27.60 51.55 -2.43
CA VAL A 497 28.45 52.43 -3.24
C VAL A 497 28.10 52.28 -4.73
N PRO A 498 27.98 53.38 -5.52
CA PRO A 498 27.62 53.32 -6.94
C PRO A 498 28.80 52.90 -7.86
N PRO A 499 28.53 52.46 -9.11
CA PRO A 499 29.54 51.90 -10.00
C PRO A 499 30.15 52.89 -11.00
N GLY A 500 31.38 52.61 -11.44
CA GLY A 500 31.96 53.08 -12.71
C GLY A 500 33.48 53.33 -12.65
N PRO A 501 34.17 53.52 -13.79
CA PRO A 501 33.82 53.15 -15.17
C PRO A 501 34.84 52.18 -15.83
N ALA A 502 34.60 51.79 -17.07
CA ALA A 502 35.46 50.88 -17.84
C ALA A 502 36.59 51.61 -18.61
N LEU A 503 37.70 50.90 -18.90
CA LEU A 503 38.68 51.24 -19.94
C LEU A 503 39.35 49.98 -20.52
N SER A 504 39.89 50.13 -21.73
CA SER A 504 40.46 49.09 -22.61
C SER A 504 41.78 49.61 -23.24
N GLU A 505 42.59 48.91 -24.05
CA GLU A 505 42.40 47.69 -24.87
C GLU A 505 43.58 46.69 -24.74
N SER A 506 43.68 45.77 -25.71
CA SER A 506 44.73 44.76 -25.96
C SER A 506 45.90 45.38 -26.81
N PRO A 507 46.80 44.67 -27.57
CA PRO A 507 46.86 43.25 -27.97
C PRO A 507 48.25 42.55 -28.04
N GLU A 508 48.22 41.35 -28.64
CA GLU A 508 49.29 40.58 -29.34
C GLU A 508 49.91 39.34 -28.64
N GLY A 509 49.98 38.24 -29.42
CA GLY A 509 50.66 36.98 -29.11
C GLY A 509 51.93 36.82 -29.97
N PRO A 510 52.33 35.63 -30.49
CA PRO A 510 51.65 34.32 -30.48
C PRO A 510 52.56 33.14 -29.98
N ALA A 511 52.08 31.90 -30.11
CA ALA A 511 52.81 30.66 -29.79
C ALA A 511 53.72 30.16 -30.94
N PRO A 512 54.67 29.25 -30.64
CA PRO A 512 54.67 27.97 -31.39
C PRO A 512 55.10 26.70 -30.59
N ARG A 513 54.84 25.54 -31.21
CA ARG A 513 55.46 24.19 -31.00
C ARG A 513 56.22 23.80 -32.31
N PRO A 514 56.85 22.61 -32.51
CA PRO A 514 57.27 21.49 -31.63
C PRO A 514 58.77 21.07 -31.85
N SER A 515 59.14 19.83 -31.45
CA SER A 515 60.40 19.08 -31.71
C SER A 515 61.63 19.49 -30.87
N GLY A 516 62.62 18.63 -30.60
CA GLY A 516 62.76 17.18 -30.83
C GLY A 516 64.21 16.68 -30.69
N ALA A 517 64.40 15.44 -30.18
CA ALA A 517 65.61 14.59 -30.24
C ALA A 517 66.89 14.92 -29.43
N GLY A 518 67.34 13.92 -28.65
CA GLY A 518 68.75 13.52 -28.46
C GLY A 518 69.56 14.16 -27.31
N ALA A 519 70.60 13.52 -26.75
CA ALA A 519 71.05 12.12 -26.83
C ALA A 519 72.17 11.81 -25.79
N GLY A 520 72.40 10.52 -25.50
CA GLY A 520 73.61 9.99 -24.82
C GLY A 520 73.51 9.88 -23.29
N GLN A 521 74.16 8.92 -22.61
CA GLN A 521 74.99 7.74 -22.98
C GLN A 521 74.62 6.64 -21.93
N GLY A 522 74.59 5.32 -22.16
CA GLY A 522 75.55 4.44 -22.85
C GLY A 522 76.67 3.97 -21.88
N PRO A 523 77.18 2.72 -21.95
CA PRO A 523 76.54 1.49 -22.44
C PRO A 523 76.95 0.16 -21.72
N GLN A 524 76.21 -0.94 -22.00
CA GLN A 524 76.70 -2.34 -22.13
C GLN A 524 77.23 -3.08 -20.87
N LYS A 525 77.31 -4.43 -20.75
CA LYS A 525 77.14 -5.64 -21.61
C LYS A 525 76.83 -6.83 -20.64
N SER A 526 76.43 -8.07 -20.98
CA SER A 526 76.25 -8.82 -22.24
C SER A 526 75.60 -10.21 -21.98
N SER A 527 74.83 -10.73 -22.97
CA SER A 527 74.70 -12.17 -23.38
C SER A 527 74.42 -13.29 -22.35
N GLY A 528 73.68 -14.37 -22.66
CA GLY A 528 73.34 -14.95 -23.96
C GLY A 528 72.61 -16.31 -23.85
N PRO A 529 72.36 -17.05 -24.96
CA PRO A 529 71.04 -17.64 -25.23
C PRO A 529 70.98 -19.16 -25.53
N GLY A 530 69.78 -19.76 -25.69
CA GLY A 530 69.65 -21.16 -26.17
C GLY A 530 68.24 -21.75 -26.49
N LYS A 531 67.78 -21.61 -27.75
CA LYS A 531 67.00 -22.53 -28.65
C LYS A 531 65.93 -23.56 -28.16
N GLY A 532 64.80 -23.58 -28.89
CA GLY A 532 64.00 -24.78 -29.32
C GLY A 532 62.83 -25.23 -28.42
N GLY A 533 61.72 -25.83 -28.89
CA GLY A 533 61.20 -26.01 -30.26
C GLY A 533 60.02 -27.02 -30.38
N SER A 534 58.95 -26.66 -31.12
CA SER A 534 57.96 -27.53 -31.82
C SER A 534 56.86 -28.37 -31.11
N ARG A 535 55.61 -28.12 -31.56
CA ARG A 535 54.47 -29.06 -31.88
C ARG A 535 53.45 -29.60 -30.85
N ASN A 536 52.17 -29.40 -31.26
CA ASN A 536 50.97 -30.27 -31.21
C ASN A 536 50.03 -30.32 -29.97
N LEU A 537 48.75 -30.02 -30.26
CA LEU A 537 47.48 -30.43 -29.62
C LEU A 537 47.10 -31.89 -30.07
N PRO A 538 45.97 -32.57 -29.66
CA PRO A 538 44.75 -32.08 -28.98
C PRO A 538 44.01 -33.02 -27.95
N ARG A 539 42.91 -32.47 -27.36
CA ARG A 539 41.56 -33.07 -27.05
C ARG A 539 41.31 -34.21 -26.01
N GLU A 540 40.14 -34.05 -25.33
CA GLU A 540 39.20 -35.07 -24.77
C GLU A 540 39.68 -35.91 -23.56
N MET A 541 38.86 -36.49 -22.65
CA MET A 541 37.42 -36.42 -22.30
C MET A 541 37.19 -37.01 -20.86
N LEU A 542 36.02 -36.77 -20.26
CA LEU A 542 35.30 -37.63 -19.26
C LEU A 542 35.85 -37.94 -17.84
N GLY A 543 34.91 -38.22 -16.92
CA GLY A 543 35.09 -39.00 -15.67
C GLY A 543 35.35 -38.17 -14.39
N VAL A 544 34.40 -37.87 -13.48
CA VAL A 544 33.43 -38.69 -12.69
C VAL A 544 34.06 -39.40 -11.47
N THR A 545 33.34 -39.35 -10.33
CA THR A 545 33.57 -40.00 -9.02
C THR A 545 34.80 -39.58 -8.22
N SER A 546 34.86 -39.61 -6.88
CA SER A 546 33.91 -39.69 -5.73
C SER A 546 34.71 -40.24 -4.55
N GLN A 547 34.59 -39.65 -3.34
CA GLN A 547 34.66 -40.27 -1.99
C GLN A 547 34.75 -39.13 -0.95
N ARG A 548 33.80 -38.94 -0.02
CA ARG A 548 33.35 -39.74 1.15
C ARG A 548 34.05 -39.35 2.47
N SER A 549 33.26 -38.77 3.37
CA SER A 549 33.09 -39.19 4.77
C SER A 549 31.58 -38.96 5.07
N GLU A 550 30.70 -39.92 5.42
CA GLU A 550 30.71 -40.94 6.50
C GLU A 550 30.84 -40.25 7.88
N ARG A 551 29.91 -40.32 8.85
CA ARG A 551 28.97 -41.38 9.32
C ARG A 551 27.80 -40.77 10.14
N THR A 552 26.78 -41.46 10.69
CA THR A 552 25.99 -42.69 10.41
C THR A 552 24.98 -42.85 11.56
N VAL A 553 23.69 -43.16 11.29
CA VAL A 553 22.86 -44.09 12.10
C VAL A 553 21.92 -44.82 11.13
N GLN A 554 21.69 -46.13 11.33
CA GLN A 554 20.90 -47.01 10.46
C GLN A 554 19.73 -47.73 11.20
N PRO A 555 18.76 -48.32 10.46
CA PRO A 555 17.53 -49.00 10.97
C PRO A 555 17.77 -50.54 11.04
N PRO A 556 16.87 -51.50 10.69
CA PRO A 556 15.38 -51.56 10.53
C PRO A 556 14.72 -52.81 11.17
N ALA A 557 13.43 -53.08 10.87
CA ALA A 557 12.94 -54.42 10.50
C ALA A 557 11.57 -54.37 9.77
N GLU A 558 11.43 -55.20 8.72
CA GLU A 558 10.20 -55.38 7.92
C GLU A 558 9.41 -56.63 8.37
N ARG A 559 8.16 -56.76 7.90
CA ARG A 559 7.71 -58.00 7.22
C ARG A 559 6.42 -57.79 6.43
N ALA A 560 6.39 -58.30 5.20
CA ALA A 560 5.22 -58.39 4.34
C ALA A 560 4.99 -59.85 3.92
N THR A 561 3.75 -60.24 3.63
CA THR A 561 3.44 -61.36 2.72
C THR A 561 2.00 -61.33 2.20
N ALA A 562 1.89 -61.31 0.87
CA ALA A 562 0.94 -62.02 0.01
C ALA A 562 -0.57 -61.70 0.03
N GLU A 563 -1.10 -61.55 -1.18
CA GLU A 563 -2.51 -61.45 -1.56
C GLU A 563 -3.20 -62.83 -1.56
N LEU A 564 -4.54 -62.85 -1.44
CA LEU A 564 -5.48 -63.65 -2.26
C LEU A 564 -6.94 -63.38 -1.82
N GLY A 565 -7.85 -63.30 -2.78
CA GLY A 565 -9.30 -63.45 -2.59
C GLY A 565 -9.88 -64.15 -3.83
N PRO A 566 -11.21 -64.23 -4.03
CA PRO A 566 -12.33 -63.95 -3.11
C PRO A 566 -13.36 -65.11 -3.03
N SER A 567 -14.23 -65.17 -2.01
CA SER A 567 -15.58 -65.79 -2.14
C SER A 567 -16.54 -65.52 -0.96
N SER A 568 -17.79 -65.20 -1.33
CA SER A 568 -19.10 -65.40 -0.65
C SER A 568 -19.21 -65.71 0.86
N GLU A 569 -19.94 -64.85 1.59
CA GLU A 569 -21.18 -65.14 2.38
C GLU A 569 -21.63 -63.81 3.05
N ALA A 570 -22.82 -63.25 2.78
CA ALA A 570 -24.15 -63.64 3.29
C ALA A 570 -24.30 -63.52 4.83
N GLY A 571 -24.61 -62.32 5.36
CA GLY A 571 -24.75 -62.11 6.82
C GLY A 571 -25.50 -60.84 7.23
N ARG A 572 -26.80 -60.99 7.51
CA ARG A 572 -27.79 -60.02 8.03
C ARG A 572 -27.33 -59.05 9.14
N ALA A 573 -27.96 -57.85 9.12
CA ALA A 573 -28.43 -57.02 10.26
C ALA A 573 -27.38 -56.54 11.31
N GLY A 574 -27.53 -55.40 11.96
CA GLY A 574 -28.59 -54.37 11.95
C GLY A 574 -28.52 -53.59 13.28
N GLY A 575 -28.77 -52.28 13.26
CA GLY A 575 -28.61 -51.38 14.40
C GLY A 575 -28.37 -49.95 13.95
#